data_AF-A0A522QU62-F1
#
_entry.id   AF-A0A522QU62-F1
#
_cell.length_a   1.000
_cell.length_b   1.000
_cell.length_c   1.000
_cell.angle_alpha   90.00
_cell.angle_beta   90.00
_cell.angle_gamma   90.00
#
_symmetry.space_group_name_H-M   'P 1'
#
loop_
_entity.id
_entity.type
_entity.pdbx_description
1 polymer ?
#
loop_
_entity_poly.entity_id
_entity_poly.type
_entity_poly.pdbx_seq_one_letter_code
_entity_poly.pdbx_strand_id
1 'polypeptide(L)'
;MIARVPAWLLLLLLGGCATYQPLALNQHARAPGNPGDIKVDPSALRLFPPRHHRFDPRHGLDMTDVAILAVANNPQLKLARDERGIA
;
A
#
# COMPACT_ATOMS: atom_id res chain seq x y z
N MET A 1 3.48 32.87 -26.07
CA MET A 1 2.96 31.89 -27.04
C MET A 1 1.85 31.10 -26.35
N ILE A 2 0.58 31.39 -26.65
CA ILE A 2 -0.58 30.75 -26.02
C ILE A 2 -0.85 29.46 -26.80
N ALA A 3 -0.59 28.30 -26.18
CA ALA A 3 -0.88 27.00 -26.79
C ALA A 3 -2.39 26.85 -26.95
N ARG A 4 -2.87 26.81 -28.20
CA ARG A 4 -4.27 26.49 -28.52
C ARG A 4 -4.46 24.99 -28.34
N VAL A 5 -4.97 24.59 -27.19
CA VAL A 5 -5.33 23.19 -26.93
C VAL A 5 -6.60 22.86 -27.73
N PRO A 6 -6.59 21.87 -28.62
CA PRO A 6 -7.78 21.48 -29.38
C PRO A 6 -8.83 20.89 -28.45
N ALA A 7 -10.10 21.28 -28.63
CA ALA A 7 -11.22 20.88 -27.77
C ALA A 7 -11.37 19.35 -27.60
N TRP A 8 -10.92 18.58 -28.58
CA TRP A 8 -10.97 17.11 -28.57
C TRP A 8 -9.99 16.51 -27.55
N LEU A 9 -8.85 17.17 -27.32
CA LEU A 9 -7.90 16.75 -26.29
C LEU A 9 -8.53 16.91 -24.90
N LEU A 10 -9.25 18.01 -24.66
CA LEU A 10 -9.95 18.23 -23.40
C LEU A 10 -11.02 17.15 -23.16
N LEU A 11 -11.79 16.80 -24.20
CA LEU A 11 -12.82 15.75 -24.13
C LEU A 11 -12.24 14.37 -23.83
N LEU A 12 -11.06 14.03 -24.39
CA LEU A 12 -10.37 12.77 -24.10
C LEU A 12 -9.90 12.69 -22.63
N LEU A 13 -9.37 13.79 -22.08
CA LEU A 13 -8.94 13.82 -20.67
C LEU A 13 -10.15 13.69 -19.71
N LEU A 14 -11.29 14.32 -20.02
CA LEU A 14 -12.50 14.20 -19.21
C LEU A 14 -13.12 12.78 -19.29
N GLY A 15 -13.07 12.14 -20.47
CA GLY A 15 -13.56 10.77 -20.65
C GLY A 15 -12.78 9.74 -19.83
N GLY A 16 -11.46 9.90 -19.70
CA GLY A 16 -10.62 9.05 -18.85
C GLY A 16 -11.00 9.12 -17.37
N CYS A 17 -11.29 10.32 -16.86
CA CYS A 17 -11.75 10.49 -15.47
C CYS A 17 -13.13 9.90 -15.22
N ALA A 18 -14.04 9.95 -16.20
CA ALA A 18 -15.40 9.41 -16.05
C ALA A 18 -15.49 7.88 -16.24
N THR A 19 -14.51 7.28 -16.93
CA THR A 19 -14.46 5.82 -17.17
C THR A 19 -13.68 5.06 -16.10
N TYR A 20 -13.05 5.76 -15.15
CA TYR A 20 -12.41 5.13 -14.01
C TYR A 20 -13.46 4.41 -13.15
N GLN A 21 -13.42 3.08 -13.16
CA GLN A 21 -14.13 2.27 -12.18
C GLN A 21 -13.14 1.77 -11.13
N PRO A 22 -13.28 2.17 -9.86
CA PRO A 22 -12.46 1.59 -8.80
C PRO A 22 -12.79 0.09 -8.70
N LEU A 23 -11.78 -0.76 -8.85
CA LEU A 23 -11.94 -2.17 -8.57
C LEU A 23 -12.23 -2.33 -7.08
N ALA A 24 -13.44 -2.76 -6.74
CA ALA A 24 -13.85 -2.90 -5.35
C ALA A 24 -12.89 -3.86 -4.64
N LEU A 25 -12.29 -3.37 -3.56
CA LEU A 25 -11.44 -4.21 -2.72
C LEU A 25 -12.31 -5.32 -2.14
N ASN A 26 -11.87 -6.57 -2.25
CA ASN A 26 -12.58 -7.70 -1.67
C ASN A 26 -12.66 -7.50 -0.14
N GLN A 27 -13.84 -7.16 0.35
CA GLN A 27 -14.10 -6.94 1.79
C GLN A 27 -14.09 -8.25 2.59
N HIS A 28 -14.14 -9.38 1.89
CA HIS A 28 -14.07 -10.72 2.46
C HIS A 28 -12.75 -11.35 2.04
N ALA A 29 -11.65 -10.83 2.57
CA ALA A 29 -10.37 -11.52 2.49
C ALA A 29 -10.58 -12.95 3.05
N ARG A 30 -10.35 -13.97 2.21
CA ARG A 30 -10.35 -15.37 2.63
C ARG A 30 -9.03 -15.66 3.35
N ALA A 31 -8.76 -14.91 4.40
CA ALA A 31 -7.67 -15.13 5.31
C ALA A 31 -8.23 -15.78 6.58
N PRO A 32 -7.50 -16.70 7.22
CA PRO A 32 -7.84 -17.17 8.55
C PRO A 32 -8.03 -16.01 9.53
N GLY A 33 -8.98 -16.14 10.47
CA GLY A 33 -9.22 -15.12 11.48
C GLY A 33 -8.03 -14.92 12.43
N ASN A 34 -7.22 -15.96 12.61
CA ASN A 34 -5.95 -15.90 13.32
C ASN A 34 -4.77 -15.92 12.31
N PRO A 35 -3.90 -14.91 12.32
CA PRO A 35 -2.71 -14.85 11.47
C PRO A 35 -1.77 -16.07 11.60
N GLY A 36 -1.71 -16.72 12.78
CA GLY A 36 -0.90 -17.93 13.00
C GLY A 36 -1.37 -19.16 12.22
N ASP A 37 -2.61 -19.15 11.73
CA ASP A 37 -3.19 -20.21 10.92
C ASP A 37 -2.82 -20.07 9.43
N ILE A 38 -2.19 -18.95 9.03
CA ILE A 38 -1.68 -18.75 7.67
C ILE A 38 -0.48 -19.68 7.48
N LYS A 39 -0.71 -20.84 6.85
CA LYS A 39 0.35 -21.77 6.43
C LYS A 39 0.71 -21.50 4.98
N VAL A 40 1.97 -21.09 4.76
CA VAL A 40 2.55 -20.96 3.42
C VAL A 40 3.79 -21.83 3.38
N ASP A 41 3.91 -22.64 2.34
CA ASP A 41 5.12 -23.42 2.07
C ASP A 41 6.26 -22.45 1.67
N PRO A 42 7.35 -22.36 2.45
CA PRO A 42 8.47 -21.48 2.12
C PRO A 42 9.11 -21.80 0.77
N SER A 43 9.05 -23.05 0.33
CA SER A 43 9.61 -23.47 -0.97
C SER A 43 8.76 -23.00 -2.16
N ALA A 44 7.48 -22.72 -1.94
CA ALA A 44 6.58 -22.16 -2.95
C ALA A 44 6.69 -20.62 -3.05
N LEU A 45 7.26 -19.96 -2.03
CA LEU A 45 7.45 -18.52 -2.02
C LEU A 45 8.57 -18.11 -2.96
N ARG A 46 8.21 -17.71 -4.18
CA ARG A 46 9.10 -16.98 -5.09
C ARG A 46 9.20 -15.53 -4.65
N LEU A 47 9.95 -15.30 -3.57
CA LEU A 47 10.23 -13.95 -3.09
C LEU A 47 11.25 -13.30 -4.03
N PHE A 48 10.91 -12.13 -4.57
CA PHE A 48 11.95 -11.23 -5.07
C PHE A 48 12.87 -10.87 -3.90
N PRO A 49 14.18 -10.66 -4.13
CA PRO A 49 15.05 -10.20 -3.07
C PRO A 49 14.44 -8.94 -2.43
N PRO A 50 14.19 -8.95 -1.11
CA PRO A 50 13.53 -7.84 -0.45
C PRO A 50 14.37 -6.59 -0.68
N ARG A 51 13.76 -5.55 -1.26
CA ARG A 51 14.40 -4.24 -1.30
C ARG A 51 14.44 -3.73 0.13
N HIS A 52 15.61 -3.79 0.74
CA HIS A 52 15.82 -3.24 2.06
C HIS A 52 15.84 -1.72 1.97
N HIS A 53 14.82 -1.07 2.53
CA HIS A 53 14.86 0.36 2.82
C HIS A 53 15.44 0.55 4.22
N ARG A 54 16.61 1.18 4.31
CA ARG A 54 17.27 1.44 5.59
C ARG A 54 16.81 2.79 6.11
N PHE A 55 16.14 2.80 7.26
CA PHE A 55 15.81 4.04 7.96
C PHE A 55 17.09 4.70 8.49
N ASP A 56 17.43 5.90 8.02
CA ASP A 56 18.52 6.72 8.54
C ASP A 56 18.07 8.19 8.64
N PRO A 57 17.75 8.71 9.84
CA PRO A 57 17.19 10.04 9.99
C PRO A 57 18.18 11.17 9.62
N ARG A 58 19.46 10.85 9.38
CA ARG A 58 20.49 11.84 9.04
C ARG A 58 20.39 12.36 7.61
N HIS A 59 19.77 11.63 6.68
CA HIS A 59 19.61 12.06 5.29
C HIS A 59 18.31 12.86 5.04
N GLY A 60 17.58 13.20 6.11
CA GLY A 60 16.21 13.72 6.00
C GLY A 60 15.20 12.60 5.77
N LEU A 61 13.94 12.83 6.13
CA LEU A 61 12.90 11.81 6.06
C LEU A 61 12.28 11.80 4.67
N ASP A 62 12.47 10.71 3.92
CA ASP A 62 11.70 10.47 2.71
C ASP A 62 10.32 9.86 3.03
N MET A 63 9.47 9.71 2.01
CA MET A 63 8.11 9.20 2.21
C MET A 63 8.07 7.77 2.77
N THR A 64 9.09 6.95 2.47
CA THR A 64 9.22 5.60 3.00
C THR A 64 9.60 5.67 4.47
N ASP A 65 10.51 6.57 4.87
CA ASP A 65 10.88 6.77 6.28
C ASP A 65 9.70 7.25 7.12
N VAL A 66 8.91 8.19 6.57
CA VAL A 66 7.68 8.66 7.22
C VAL A 66 6.67 7.53 7.37
N ALA A 67 6.50 6.69 6.34
CA ALA A 67 5.63 5.52 6.41
C ALA A 67 6.11 4.50 7.47
N ILE A 68 7.42 4.23 7.52
CA ILE A 68 8.03 3.37 8.55
C ILE A 68 7.74 3.93 9.94
N LEU A 69 7.95 5.23 10.15
CA LEU A 69 7.72 5.87 11.44
C LEU A 69 6.25 5.84 11.85
N ALA A 70 5.34 6.09 10.91
CA ALA A 70 3.91 6.05 11.13
C ALA A 70 3.44 4.65 11.55
N VAL A 71 3.91 3.59 10.88
CA VAL A 71 3.57 2.21 11.21
C VAL A 71 4.17 1.80 12.56
N ALA A 72 5.46 2.11 12.79
CA ALA A 72 6.18 1.75 14.01
C ALA A 72 5.55 2.38 15.27
N ASN A 73 4.96 3.57 15.15
CA ASN A 73 4.39 4.32 16.28
C ASN A 73 2.85 4.34 16.30
N ASN A 74 2.17 3.48 15.54
CA ASN A 74 0.71 3.48 15.50
C ASN A 74 0.11 2.76 16.73
N PRO A 75 -0.59 3.46 17.66
CA PRO A 75 -1.15 2.85 18.86
C PRO A 75 -2.33 1.91 18.56
N GLN A 76 -3.16 2.25 17.57
CA GLN A 76 -4.28 1.41 17.16
C GLN A 76 -3.78 0.09 16.58
N LEU A 77 -2.69 0.14 15.80
CA LEU A 77 -2.04 -1.05 15.26
C LEU A 77 -1.44 -1.93 16.38
N LYS A 78 -0.86 -1.33 17.41
CA LYS A 78 -0.35 -2.06 18.57
C LYS A 78 -1.46 -2.85 19.27
N LEU A 79 -2.56 -2.17 19.63
CA LEU A 79 -3.73 -2.81 20.26
C LEU A 79 -4.29 -3.94 19.40
N ALA A 80 -4.45 -3.70 18.10
CA ALA A 80 -4.95 -4.69 17.16
C ALA A 80 -4.05 -5.94 17.01
N ARG A 81 -2.72 -5.81 17.20
CA ARG A 81 -1.78 -6.94 17.19
C ARG A 81 -1.83 -7.72 18.49
N ASP A 82 -1.93 -7.03 19.62
CA ASP A 82 -2.03 -7.64 20.94
C ASP A 82 -3.33 -8.47 21.05
N GLU A 83 -4.46 -7.95 20.59
CA GLU A 83 -5.75 -8.66 20.50
C GLU A 83 -5.67 -9.95 19.66
N ARG A 84 -4.74 -10.01 18.70
CA ARG A 84 -4.54 -11.15 17.80
C ARG A 84 -3.36 -12.04 18.20
N GLY A 85 -2.62 -11.71 19.27
CA GLY A 85 -1.48 -12.49 19.76
C GLY A 85 -0.25 -12.51 18.82
N ILE A 86 -0.04 -11.47 18.00
CA ILE A 86 1.06 -11.38 17.01
C ILE A 86 2.23 -10.51 17.51
N ALA A 87 2.43 -10.39 18.83
CA ALA A 87 3.43 -9.49 19.41
C ALA A 87 4.85 -9.83 18.92
#